data_AF-A0A1Y4WHS7-F1
#
_entry.id   AF-A0A1Y4WHS7-F1
#
_cell.length_a   1.000
_cell.length_b   1.000
_cell.length_c   1.000
_cell.angle_alpha   90.00
_cell.angle_beta   90.00
_cell.angle_gamma   90.00
#
_symmetry.space_group_name_H-M   'P 1'
#
loop_
_entity.id
_entity.type
_entity.pdbx_description
1 polymer ?
#
loop_
_entity_poly.entity_id
_entity_poly.type
_entity_poly.pdbx_seq_one_letter_code
_entity_poly.pdbx_strand_id
1 'polypeptide(L)'
;MPDTENKRVRRTTEERIAEIDNKIEELGNQIQALEAKKQESIAVFDDRIAKVQARIEGLNKQKADILSPKPPRKPRKTKKQKIQDLMKQAQKAGLKPEEIAERLGLKIQEE
;
A
#
# COMPACT_ATOMS: atom_id res chain seq x y z
N MET A 1 -54.00 -55.20 -46.52
CA MET A 1 -52.92 -55.88 -45.77
C MET A 1 -51.79 -54.89 -45.57
N PRO A 2 -51.18 -54.80 -44.38
CA PRO A 2 -51.64 -54.20 -43.13
C PRO A 2 -51.01 -52.80 -42.89
N ASP A 3 -51.72 -51.92 -42.16
CA ASP A 3 -51.23 -50.63 -41.67
C ASP A 3 -50.01 -50.83 -40.74
N THR A 4 -48.81 -50.51 -41.24
CA THR A 4 -47.61 -50.44 -40.41
C THR A 4 -47.64 -49.13 -39.63
N GLU A 5 -48.21 -49.17 -38.43
CA GLU A 5 -48.11 -48.08 -37.45
C GLU A 5 -46.63 -47.75 -37.21
N ASN A 6 -46.15 -46.64 -37.77
CA ASN A 6 -44.85 -46.05 -37.44
C ASN A 6 -44.86 -45.54 -36.00
N LYS A 7 -44.78 -46.47 -35.03
CA LYS A 7 -44.58 -46.14 -33.61
C LYS A 7 -43.18 -45.58 -33.46
N ARG A 8 -43.10 -44.28 -33.13
CA ARG A 8 -41.83 -43.61 -32.81
C ARG A 8 -41.07 -44.46 -31.81
N VAL A 9 -39.81 -44.77 -32.11
CA VAL A 9 -38.92 -45.49 -31.20
C VAL A 9 -38.84 -44.67 -29.90
N ARG A 10 -39.26 -45.27 -28.79
CA ARG A 10 -39.12 -44.64 -27.48
C ARG A 10 -37.65 -44.74 -27.08
N ARG A 11 -37.08 -43.62 -26.60
CA ARG A 11 -35.71 -43.62 -26.05
C ARG A 11 -35.56 -44.69 -24.99
N THR A 12 -34.43 -45.38 -25.02
CA THR A 12 -34.08 -46.40 -24.01
C THR A 12 -33.89 -45.72 -22.65
N THR A 13 -33.94 -46.52 -21.59
CA THR A 13 -33.67 -46.03 -20.23
C THR A 13 -32.26 -45.45 -20.10
N GLU A 14 -31.27 -46.07 -20.74
CA GLU A 14 -29.87 -45.63 -20.75
C GLU A 14 -29.69 -44.29 -21.45
N GLU A 15 -30.32 -44.10 -22.62
CA GLU A 15 -30.28 -42.82 -23.35
C GLU A 15 -30.87 -41.67 -22.50
N ARG A 16 -31.95 -41.94 -21.76
CA ARG A 16 -32.56 -40.92 -20.88
C ARG A 16 -31.67 -40.60 -19.68
N ILE A 17 -30.98 -41.59 -19.12
CA ILE A 17 -30.03 -41.38 -18.02
C ILE A 17 -28.85 -40.54 -18.52
N ALA A 18 -28.25 -40.89 -19.66
CA ALA A 18 -27.17 -40.12 -20.25
C ALA A 18 -27.58 -38.67 -20.58
N GLU A 19 -28.80 -38.45 -21.09
CA GLU A 19 -29.34 -37.10 -21.30
C GLU A 19 -29.46 -36.30 -19.98
N ILE A 20 -29.82 -36.96 -18.88
CA ILE A 20 -29.90 -36.32 -17.56
C ILE A 20 -28.51 -36.03 -17.02
N ASP A 21 -27.58 -36.97 -17.13
CA ASP A 21 -26.20 -36.80 -16.68
C ASP A 21 -25.52 -35.65 -17.41
N ASN A 22 -25.69 -35.54 -18.72
CA ASN A 22 -25.20 -34.41 -19.51
C ASN A 22 -25.77 -33.06 -19.01
N LYS A 23 -27.05 -33.01 -18.63
CA LYS A 23 -27.65 -31.80 -18.06
C LYS A 23 -27.09 -31.47 -16.68
N ILE A 24 -26.84 -32.48 -15.85
CA ILE A 24 -26.20 -32.30 -14.55
C ILE A 24 -24.79 -31.73 -14.73
N GLU A 25 -24.03 -32.27 -15.69
CA GLU A 25 -22.69 -31.79 -16.01
C GLU A 25 -22.71 -30.33 -16.51
N GLU A 26 -23.62 -29.99 -17.43
CA GLU A 26 -23.77 -28.63 -17.93
C GLU A 26 -24.12 -27.64 -16.80
N LEU A 27 -25.04 -28.00 -15.90
CA LEU A 27 -25.38 -27.19 -14.73
C LEU A 27 -24.19 -27.06 -13.77
N GLY A 28 -23.40 -28.12 -13.58
CA GLY A 28 -22.17 -28.08 -12.79
C GLY A 28 -21.15 -27.09 -13.36
N ASN A 29 -20.96 -27.10 -14.68
CA ASN A 29 -20.08 -26.16 -15.37
C ASN A 29 -20.56 -24.70 -15.25
N GLN A 30 -21.89 -24.48 -15.31
CA GLN A 30 -22.48 -23.16 -15.08
C GLN A 30 -22.22 -22.65 -13.65
N ILE A 31 -22.34 -23.52 -12.64
CA ILE A 31 -22.02 -23.17 -11.25
C ILE A 31 -20.56 -22.74 -11.13
N GLN A 32 -19.62 -23.51 -11.68
CA GLN A 32 -18.18 -23.17 -11.64
C GLN A 32 -17.89 -21.82 -12.32
N ALA A 33 -18.52 -21.55 -13.47
CA ALA A 33 -18.36 -20.27 -14.16
C ALA A 33 -18.91 -19.08 -13.33
N LEU A 34 -20.02 -19.28 -12.61
CA LEU A 34 -20.55 -18.26 -11.70
C LEU A 34 -19.65 -18.04 -10.48
N GLU A 35 -19.07 -19.10 -9.93
CA GLU A 35 -18.10 -19.01 -8.84
C GLU A 35 -16.84 -18.25 -9.26
N ALA A 36 -16.30 -18.50 -10.45
CA ALA A 36 -15.15 -17.76 -10.98
C ALA A 36 -15.44 -16.25 -11.09
N LYS A 37 -16.60 -15.88 -11.67
CA LYS A 37 -17.04 -14.47 -11.76
C LYS A 37 -17.23 -13.81 -10.38
N LYS A 38 -17.73 -14.59 -9.41
CA LYS A 38 -17.88 -14.13 -8.02
C LYS A 38 -16.52 -13.82 -7.41
N GLN A 39 -15.52 -14.69 -7.60
CA GLN A 39 -14.17 -14.47 -7.08
C GLN A 39 -13.51 -13.22 -7.69
N GLU A 40 -13.64 -13.02 -9.01
CA GLU A 40 -13.16 -11.79 -9.68
C GLU A 40 -13.82 -10.54 -9.09
N SER A 41 -15.13 -10.59 -8.87
CA SER A 41 -15.87 -9.47 -8.28
C SER A 41 -15.44 -9.19 -6.83
N ILE A 42 -15.22 -10.23 -6.03
CA ILE A 42 -14.72 -10.12 -4.65
C ILE A 42 -13.37 -9.40 -4.65
N ALA A 43 -12.43 -9.82 -5.49
CA ALA A 43 -11.12 -9.19 -5.59
C ALA A 43 -11.21 -7.68 -5.91
N VAL A 44 -12.10 -7.29 -6.83
CA VAL A 44 -12.33 -5.88 -7.16
C VAL A 44 -12.89 -5.09 -5.98
N PHE A 45 -13.78 -5.68 -5.17
CA PHE A 45 -14.31 -5.03 -3.98
C PHE A 45 -13.26 -4.94 -2.86
N ASP A 46 -12.45 -5.97 -2.66
CA ASP A 46 -11.36 -5.97 -1.68
C ASP A 46 -10.35 -4.86 -1.99
N ASP A 47 -9.97 -4.69 -3.25
CA ASP A 47 -9.10 -3.58 -3.69
C ASP A 47 -9.71 -2.20 -3.39
N ARG A 48 -11.03 -2.06 -3.54
CA ARG A 48 -11.75 -0.80 -3.21
C ARG A 48 -11.77 -0.57 -1.71
N ILE A 49 -12.02 -1.61 -0.92
CA ILE A 49 -12.01 -1.54 0.54
C ILE A 49 -10.61 -1.13 1.03
N ALA A 50 -9.54 -1.75 0.49
CA ALA A 50 -8.17 -1.41 0.84
C ALA A 50 -7.82 0.06 0.53
N LYS A 51 -8.25 0.58 -0.63
CA LYS A 51 -8.08 2.01 -0.97
C LYS A 51 -8.78 2.94 0.02
N VAL A 52 -10.01 2.60 0.43
CA VAL A 52 -10.77 3.40 1.42
C VAL A 52 -10.11 3.33 2.79
N GLN A 53 -9.66 2.15 3.23
CA GLN A 53 -8.94 1.99 4.49
C GLN A 53 -7.64 2.81 4.51
N ALA A 54 -6.84 2.75 3.44
CA ALA A 54 -5.62 3.55 3.33
C ALA A 54 -5.91 5.06 3.41
N ARG A 55 -7.04 5.51 2.84
CA ARG A 55 -7.48 6.91 2.95
C ARG A 55 -7.86 7.29 4.39
N ILE A 56 -8.59 6.41 5.09
CA ILE A 56 -8.95 6.59 6.50
C ILE A 56 -7.69 6.69 7.36
N GLU A 57 -6.70 5.81 7.15
CA GLU A 57 -5.43 5.86 7.86
C GLU A 57 -4.67 7.16 7.61
N GLY A 58 -4.62 7.63 6.36
CA GLY A 58 -4.02 8.91 6.01
C GLY A 58 -4.68 10.08 6.76
N LEU A 59 -6.01 10.10 6.83
CA LEU A 59 -6.75 11.12 7.58
C LEU A 59 -6.54 11.00 9.10
N ASN A 60 -6.45 9.79 9.64
CA ASN A 60 -6.13 9.58 11.06
C ASN A 60 -4.73 10.10 11.41
N LYS A 61 -3.74 9.89 10.53
CA LYS A 61 -2.39 10.48 10.70
C LYS A 61 -2.45 12.01 10.67
N GLN A 62 -3.20 12.60 9.74
CA GLN A 62 -3.41 14.06 9.70
C GLN A 62 -4.09 14.57 10.97
N LYS A 63 -5.11 13.88 11.46
CA LYS A 63 -5.79 14.22 12.72
C LYS A 63 -4.82 14.18 13.90
N ALA A 64 -3.95 13.17 13.96
CA ALA A 64 -2.92 13.06 15.00
C ALA A 64 -1.88 14.20 14.91
N ASP A 65 -1.42 14.54 13.69
CA ASP A 65 -0.50 15.66 13.45
C ASP A 65 -1.13 17.02 13.83
N ILE A 66 -2.45 17.20 13.68
CA ILE A 66 -3.17 18.40 14.12
C ILE A 66 -3.30 18.44 15.65
N LEU A 67 -3.63 17.30 16.26
CA LEU A 67 -3.79 17.20 17.72
C LEU A 67 -2.45 17.40 18.44
N SER A 68 -1.35 16.98 17.81
CA SER A 68 0.00 17.10 18.35
C SER A 68 0.90 17.74 17.29
N PRO A 69 0.80 19.07 17.11
CA PRO A 69 1.55 19.76 16.07
C PRO A 69 3.04 19.60 16.28
N LYS A 70 3.75 19.26 15.20
CA LYS A 70 5.20 19.13 15.23
C LYS A 70 5.80 20.49 15.61
N PRO A 71 6.72 20.54 16.60
CA PRO A 71 7.34 21.78 16.99
C PRO A 71 8.02 22.43 15.78
N PRO A 72 7.99 23.77 15.68
CA PRO A 72 8.55 24.48 14.55
C PRO A 72 10.00 24.07 14.33
N ARG A 73 10.33 23.71 13.09
CA ARG A 73 11.70 23.34 12.73
C ARG A 73 12.61 24.51 13.06
N LYS A 74 13.66 24.25 13.84
CA LYS A 74 14.69 25.27 14.10
C LYS A 74 15.28 25.72 12.76
N PRO A 75 15.46 27.02 12.53
CA PRO A 75 16.04 27.52 11.29
C PRO A 75 17.42 26.92 11.08
N ARG A 76 17.75 26.66 9.81
CA ARG A 76 19.07 26.11 9.46
C ARG A 76 20.14 27.13 9.86
N LYS A 77 21.13 26.68 10.64
CA LYS A 77 22.24 27.55 11.05
C LYS A 77 23.05 28.00 9.84
N THR A 78 23.30 29.30 9.74
CA THR A 78 24.17 29.87 8.69
C THR A 78 25.63 29.47 8.90
N LYS A 79 26.49 29.60 7.87
CA LYS A 79 27.94 29.32 8.01
C LYS A 79 28.57 30.13 9.16
N LYS A 80 28.19 31.41 9.28
CA LYS A 80 28.64 32.30 10.37
C LYS A 80 28.24 31.78 11.74
N GLN A 81 26.98 31.36 11.92
CA GLN A 81 26.50 30.81 13.20
C GLN A 81 27.22 29.51 13.58
N LYS A 82 27.53 28.64 12.60
CA LYS A 82 28.32 27.42 12.85
C LYS A 82 29.73 27.73 13.33
N ILE A 83 30.40 28.69 12.69
CA ILE A 83 31.73 29.14 13.09
C ILE A 83 31.69 29.74 14.50
N GLN A 84 30.68 30.57 14.79
CA GLN A 84 30.50 31.17 16.11
C GLN A 84 30.24 30.13 17.20
N ASP A 85 29.41 29.12 16.93
CA ASP A 85 29.15 28.02 17.87
C ASP A 85 30.41 27.19 18.13
N LEU A 86 31.20 26.94 17.09
CA LEU A 86 32.48 26.23 17.20
C LEU A 86 33.46 27.01 18.08
N MET A 87 33.58 28.32 17.86
CA MET A 87 34.42 29.19 18.69
C MET A 87 33.92 29.24 20.14
N LYS A 88 32.61 29.34 20.37
CA LYS A 88 32.02 29.27 21.71
C LYS A 88 32.27 27.93 22.41
N GLN A 89 32.27 26.82 21.67
CA GLN A 89 32.61 25.50 22.22
C GLN A 89 34.08 25.43 22.62
N ALA A 90 34.99 25.94 21.79
CA ALA A 90 36.41 25.99 22.10
C ALA A 90 36.69 26.86 23.35
N GLN A 91 36.04 28.02 23.46
CA GLN A 91 36.13 28.87 24.65
C GLN A 91 35.57 28.18 25.91
N LYS A 92 34.43 27.47 25.79
CA LYS A 92 33.87 26.68 26.90
C LYS A 92 34.78 25.53 27.34
N ALA A 93 35.58 25.00 26.42
CA ALA A 93 36.61 24.00 26.72
C ALA A 93 37.86 24.61 27.40
N GLY A 94 37.85 25.91 27.70
CA GLY A 94 38.94 26.61 28.39
C GLY A 94 40.06 27.11 27.49
N LEU A 95 39.91 26.98 26.16
CA LEU A 95 40.92 27.45 25.21
C LEU A 95 40.85 28.97 25.07
N LYS A 96 42.01 29.61 25.15
CA LYS A 96 42.11 31.05 24.91
C LYS A 96 41.95 31.36 23.41
N PRO A 97 41.45 32.56 23.03
CA PRO A 97 41.32 32.96 21.64
C PRO A 97 42.63 32.85 20.84
N GLU A 98 43.76 33.14 21.48
CA GLU A 98 45.11 32.99 20.94
C GLU A 98 45.44 31.53 20.59
N GLU A 99 45.20 30.60 21.52
CA GLU A 99 45.44 29.17 21.32
C GLU A 99 44.51 28.56 20.26
N ILE A 100 43.30 29.11 20.12
CA ILE A 100 42.35 28.73 19.06
C ILE A 100 42.87 29.21 17.71
N ALA A 101 43.35 30.45 17.63
CA ALA A 101 43.90 31.01 16.40
C ALA A 101 45.16 30.25 15.96
N GLU A 102 46.06 29.93 16.90
CA GLU A 102 47.27 29.15 16.64
C GLU A 102 46.95 27.75 16.11
N ARG A 103 46.01 27.02 16.75
CA ARG A 103 45.55 25.71 16.27
C ARG A 103 44.85 25.76 14.91
N LEU A 104 44.22 26.88 14.57
CA LEU A 104 43.58 27.11 13.27
C LEU A 104 44.53 27.71 12.23
N GLY A 105 45.78 28.00 12.58
CA GLY A 105 46.76 28.64 11.70
C GLY A 105 46.41 30.09 11.32
N LEU A 106 45.62 30.78 12.14
CA LEU A 106 45.19 32.16 11.94
C LEU A 106 46.12 33.10 12.74
N LYS A 107 46.60 34.17 12.09
CA LYS A 107 47.27 35.26 12.79
C LYS A 107 46.22 36.23 13.29
N ILE A 108 46.17 36.47 14.60
CA ILE A 108 45.36 37.54 15.17
C ILE A 108 46.03 38.85 14.75
N GLN A 109 45.36 39.64 13.91
CA GLN A 109 45.77 41.03 13.68
C GLN A 109 45.24 41.82 14.88
N GLU A 110 46.15 42.26 15.74
CA GLU A 110 45.83 43.22 16.80
C GLU A 110 45.64 44.60 16.13
N GLU A 111 44.45 45.18 16.25
CA GLU A 111 44.20 46.62 16.06
C GLU A 111 44.31 47.33 17.41
#